data_AF-A0A661VFG8-F1
#
_entry.id   AF-A0A661VFG8-F1
#
_cell.length_a   1.000
_cell.length_b   1.000
_cell.length_c   1.000
_cell.angle_alpha   90.00
_cell.angle_beta   90.00
_cell.angle_gamma   90.00
#
_symmetry.space_group_name_H-M   'P 1'
#
loop_
_entity.id
_entity.type
_entity.pdbx_description
1 polymer ?
#
loop_
_entity_poly.entity_id
_entity_poly.type
_entity_poly.pdbx_seq_one_letter_code
_entity_poly.pdbx_strand_id
1 'polypeptide(L)'
;MVLKELIHNMGCLQEQLLRFEEKYGVKSPEFYQAMMSGELEDFDALDEYRMEFVEWLALYKTWLSLEQKYRQLIARQPVSIQIKTAVAA
;
A
#
# COMPACT_ATOMS: atom_id res chain seq x y z
N MET A 1 -10.93 -7.44 -12.79
CA MET A 1 -10.78 -6.34 -11.82
C MET A 1 -11.07 -5.02 -12.50
N VAL A 2 -12.15 -4.37 -12.10
CA VAL A 2 -12.55 -3.04 -12.62
C VAL A 2 -11.79 -1.95 -11.85
N LEU A 3 -11.55 -0.78 -12.44
CA LEU A 3 -10.81 0.32 -11.79
C LEU A 3 -11.43 0.71 -10.43
N LYS A 4 -12.76 0.68 -10.31
CA LYS A 4 -13.49 0.95 -9.06
C LYS A 4 -13.16 -0.05 -7.95
N GLU A 5 -13.12 -1.34 -8.28
CA GLU A 5 -12.72 -2.41 -7.37
C GLU A 5 -11.26 -2.27 -6.94
N LEU A 6 -10.38 -1.89 -7.88
CA LEU A 6 -8.98 -1.59 -7.57
C LEU A 6 -8.84 -0.43 -6.58
N ILE A 7 -9.52 0.69 -6.82
CA ILE A 7 -9.49 1.85 -5.92
C ILE A 7 -10.02 1.47 -4.54
N HIS A 8 -11.09 0.68 -4.47
CA HIS A 8 -11.62 0.19 -3.20
C HIS A 8 -10.59 -0.65 -2.43
N ASN A 9 -9.97 -1.64 -3.09
CA ASN A 9 -8.94 -2.48 -2.48
C ASN A 9 -7.71 -1.66 -2.04
N MET A 10 -7.32 -0.64 -2.82
CA MET A 10 -6.26 0.29 -2.42
C MET A 10 -6.63 1.06 -1.16
N GLY A 11 -7.87 1.54 -1.04
CA GLY A 11 -8.37 2.24 0.15
C GLY A 11 -8.33 1.35 1.40
N CYS A 12 -8.81 0.12 1.32
CA CYS A 12 -8.76 -0.83 2.44
C CYS A 12 -7.33 -1.15 2.88
N LEU A 13 -6.37 -1.21 1.96
CA LEU A 13 -4.96 -1.40 2.30
C LEU A 13 -4.34 -0.14 2.91
N GLN A 14 -4.69 1.04 2.42
CA GLN A 14 -4.24 2.30 3.01
C GLN A 14 -4.71 2.47 4.46
N GLU A 15 -5.94 2.09 4.78
CA GLU A 15 -6.45 2.12 6.16
C GLU A 15 -5.66 1.17 7.08
N GLN A 16 -5.26 -0.01 6.59
CA GLN A 16 -4.44 -0.94 7.35
C GLN A 16 -3.02 -0.40 7.55
N LEU A 17 -2.40 0.11 6.49
CA LEU A 17 -1.07 0.74 6.56
C LEU A 17 -1.07 1.92 7.52
N LEU A 18 -2.11 2.75 7.51
CA LEU A 18 -2.23 3.91 8.40
C LEU A 18 -2.15 3.51 9.88
N ARG A 19 -2.66 2.35 10.28
CA ARG A 19 -2.56 1.86 11.67
C ARG A 19 -1.11 1.64 12.08
N PHE A 20 -0.28 1.09 11.19
CA PHE A 20 1.15 0.94 11.44
C PHE A 20 1.86 2.30 11.45
N GLU A 21 1.51 3.20 10.54
CA GLU A 21 2.10 4.54 10.49
C GLU A 21 1.79 5.35 11.76
N GLU A 22 0.57 5.25 12.27
CA GLU A 22 0.16 5.89 13.54
C GLU A 22 0.82 5.22 14.74
N LYS A 23 0.94 3.88 14.75
CA LYS A 23 1.60 3.13 15.82
C LYS A 23 3.09 3.47 15.94
N TYR A 24 3.79 3.53 14.81
CA TYR A 24 5.25 3.69 14.76
C TYR A 24 5.71 5.13 14.49
N GLY A 25 4.79 6.04 14.16
CA GLY A 25 5.10 7.45 13.94
C GLY A 25 5.92 7.72 12.67
N VAL A 26 5.94 6.78 11.72
CA VAL A 26 6.70 6.86 10.47
C VAL A 26 5.82 6.49 9.29
N LYS A 27 5.97 7.19 8.17
CA LYS A 27 5.23 6.89 6.95
C LYS A 27 5.79 5.65 6.26
N SER A 28 4.91 4.93 5.57
CA SER A 28 5.26 3.63 4.96
C SER A 28 6.46 3.70 3.99
N PRO A 29 6.68 4.76 3.18
CA PRO A 29 7.87 4.87 2.34
C PRO A 29 9.18 4.87 3.14
N GLU A 30 9.27 5.68 4.19
CA GLU A 30 10.46 5.77 5.06
C GLU A 30 10.64 4.48 5.84
N PHE A 31 9.55 3.91 6.36
CA PHE A 31 9.57 2.62 7.05
C PHE A 31 10.10 1.51 6.12
N TYR A 32 9.74 1.54 4.84
CA TYR A 32 10.23 0.58 3.85
C TYR A 32 11.73 0.75 3.58
N GLN A 33 12.21 1.98 3.48
CA GLN A 33 13.65 2.24 3.32
C GLN A 33 14.45 1.75 4.54
N ALA A 34 13.98 2.05 5.76
CA ALA A 34 14.62 1.58 7.00
C ALA A 34 14.66 0.05 7.05
N MET A 35 13.54 -0.61 6.70
CA MET A 35 13.48 -2.06 6.67
C MET A 35 14.41 -2.69 5.63
N MET A 36 14.47 -2.13 4.41
CA MET A 36 15.31 -2.68 3.33
C MET A 36 16.80 -2.39 3.52
N SER A 37 17.15 -1.38 4.31
CA SER A 37 18.54 -1.02 4.61
C SER A 37 19.13 -1.78 5.80
N GLY A 38 18.31 -2.52 6.56
CA GLY A 38 18.73 -3.22 7.78
C GLY A 38 18.75 -2.32 9.02
N GLU A 39 18.27 -1.07 8.94
CA GLU A 39 18.22 -0.14 10.07
C GLU A 39 17.37 -0.66 11.24
N LEU A 40 16.47 -1.61 10.97
CA LEU A 40 15.53 -2.18 11.94
C LEU A 40 15.97 -3.54 12.51
N GLU A 41 17.17 -4.02 12.21
CA GLU A 41 17.67 -5.34 12.67
C GLU A 41 17.67 -5.49 14.20
N ASP A 42 17.86 -4.40 14.94
CA ASP A 42 17.82 -4.40 16.41
C ASP A 42 16.43 -4.82 16.98
N PHE A 43 15.37 -4.66 16.19
CA PHE A 43 14.01 -5.05 16.55
C PHE A 43 13.68 -6.51 16.20
N ASP A 44 14.47 -7.17 15.35
CA ASP A 44 14.22 -8.56 14.93
C ASP A 44 14.36 -9.57 16.08
N ALA A 45 15.11 -9.21 17.12
CA ALA A 45 15.24 -9.99 18.34
C ALA A 45 13.97 -9.99 19.22
N LEU A 46 13.00 -9.12 18.92
CA LEU A 46 11.74 -8.98 19.64
C LEU A 46 10.60 -9.56 18.79
N ASP A 47 10.10 -10.74 19.17
CA ASP A 47 9.08 -11.49 18.41
C ASP A 47 7.83 -10.66 18.05
N GLU A 48 7.40 -9.75 18.94
CA GLU A 48 6.25 -8.86 18.71
C GLU A 48 6.49 -7.90 17.53
N TYR A 49 7.62 -7.20 17.51
CA TYR A 49 7.96 -6.26 16.44
C TYR A 49 8.20 -6.99 15.13
N ARG A 50 8.87 -8.15 15.18
CA ARG A 50 9.14 -8.96 13.99
C ARG A 50 7.86 -9.37 13.26
N MET A 51 6.85 -9.85 13.98
CA MET A 51 5.58 -10.24 13.34
C MET A 51 4.86 -9.05 12.70
N GLU A 52 4.79 -7.93 13.41
CA GLU A 52 4.12 -6.73 12.90
C GLU A 52 4.84 -6.12 11.70
N PHE A 53 6.17 -6.14 11.71
CA PHE A 53 6.99 -5.65 10.62
C PHE A 53 6.79 -6.51 9.36
N VAL A 54 6.74 -7.85 9.51
CA VAL A 54 6.44 -8.76 8.41
C VAL A 54 5.03 -8.54 7.85
N GLU A 55 4.03 -8.37 8.72
CA GLU A 55 2.65 -8.07 8.31
C GLU A 55 2.59 -6.76 7.54
N TRP A 56 3.14 -5.69 8.10
CA TRP A 56 3.20 -4.39 7.46
C TRP A 56 3.92 -4.44 6.10
N LEU A 57 5.06 -5.13 6.01
CA LEU A 57 5.82 -5.27 4.76
C LEU A 57 4.99 -5.97 3.67
N ALA A 58 4.23 -7.01 4.03
CA ALA A 58 3.36 -7.72 3.10
C ALA A 58 2.24 -6.81 2.59
N LEU A 59 1.62 -6.03 3.48
CA LEU A 59 0.60 -5.04 3.11
C LEU A 59 1.18 -3.97 2.18
N TYR A 60 2.35 -3.42 2.51
CA TYR A 60 2.96 -2.34 1.73
C TYR A 60 3.40 -2.80 0.34
N LYS A 61 4.01 -3.99 0.22
CA LYS A 61 4.33 -4.59 -1.09
C LYS A 61 3.08 -4.85 -1.93
N THR A 62 1.99 -5.26 -1.29
CA THR A 62 0.69 -5.43 -1.98
C THR A 62 0.16 -4.08 -2.46
N TRP A 63 0.23 -3.03 -1.62
CA TRP A 63 -0.16 -1.68 -2.01
C TRP A 63 0.64 -1.16 -3.20
N LEU A 64 1.97 -1.35 -3.21
CA LEU A 64 2.84 -0.95 -4.34
C LEU A 64 2.43 -1.66 -5.65
N SER A 65 2.09 -2.95 -5.58
CA SER A 65 1.61 -3.71 -6.74
C SER A 65 0.26 -3.17 -7.26
N LEU A 66 -0.67 -2.85 -6.36
CA LEU A 66 -1.96 -2.24 -6.73
C LEU A 66 -1.79 -0.84 -7.30
N GLU A 67 -0.90 -0.02 -6.73
CA GLU A 67 -0.57 1.30 -7.25
C GLU A 67 0.00 1.22 -8.66
N GLN A 68 0.95 0.30 -8.90
CA GLN A 68 1.50 0.06 -10.23
C GLN A 68 0.40 -0.35 -11.22
N LYS A 69 -0.48 -1.27 -10.82
CA LYS A 69 -1.62 -1.70 -11.64
C LYS A 69 -2.59 -0.56 -11.91
N TYR A 70 -2.84 0.30 -10.94
CA TYR A 70 -3.69 1.49 -11.11
C TYR A 70 -3.08 2.44 -12.14
N ARG A 71 -1.79 2.75 -12.00
CA ARG A 71 -1.05 3.61 -12.96
C ARG A 71 -1.11 3.03 -14.38
N GLN A 72 -0.96 1.72 -14.53
CA GLN A 72 -1.08 1.06 -15.84
C GLN A 72 -2.50 1.14 -16.42
N LEU A 73 -3.54 0.99 -15.60
CA LEU A 73 -4.93 1.02 -16.06
C LEU A 73 -5.37 2.45 -16.39
N ILE A 74 -5.07 3.41 -15.52
CA ILE A 74 -5.46 4.80 -15.72
C ILE A 74 -4.76 5.42 -16.94
N ALA A 75 -3.57 4.95 -17.30
CA ALA A 75 -2.86 5.42 -18.48
C ALA A 75 -3.46 4.93 -19.82
N ARG A 76 -4.31 3.90 -19.82
CA ARG A 76 -4.86 3.30 -21.06
C ARG A 76 -5.89 4.20 -21.75
N GLN A 77 -6.53 5.10 -21.02
CA GLN A 77 -7.59 5.95 -21.54
C GLN A 77 -7.56 7.33 -20.85
N PRO A 78 -8.02 8.41 -21.51
CA PRO A 78 -8.16 9.70 -20.85
C PRO A 78 -9.06 9.59 -19.62
N VAL A 79 -8.69 10.30 -18.54
CA VAL A 79 -9.44 10.31 -17.27
C VAL A 79 -10.92 10.69 -17.48
N SER A 80 -11.20 11.61 -18.41
CA SER A 80 -12.58 12.00 -18.76
C SER A 80 -13.43 10.85 -19.29
N ILE A 81 -12.85 9.92 -20.04
CA ILE A 81 -13.55 8.72 -20.53
C ILE A 81 -13.78 7.75 -19.37
N GLN A 82 -12.76 7.54 -18.53
CA GLN A 82 -12.87 6.62 -17.39
C GLN A 82 -13.94 7.06 -16.39
N ILE A 83 -14.04 8.36 -16.11
CA ILE A 83 -15.10 8.92 -15.25
C ILE A 83 -16.48 8.64 -15.86
N LYS A 84 -16.67 8.90 -17.16
CA LYS A 84 -17.95 8.62 -17.84
C LYS A 84 -18.34 7.15 -17.75
N THR A 85 -17.40 6.24 -17.99
CA THR A 85 -17.63 4.79 -17.87
C THR A 85 -17.97 4.38 -16.43
N ALA A 86 -17.31 4.96 -15.43
CA ALA A 86 -17.55 4.63 -14.02
C ALA A 86 -18.89 5.14 -13.48
N VAL A 87 -19.42 6.25 -14.01
CA VAL A 87 -20.73 6.80 -13.63
C VAL A 87 -21.87 6.06 -14.33
N ALA A 88 -21.63 5.51 -15.52
CA ALA A 88 -22.62 4.77 -16.30
C ALA A 88 -22.78 3.29 -15.88
N ALA A 89 -21.91 2.78 -15.00
CA ALA A 89 -21.84 1.38 -14.55
C ALA A 89 -22.29 1.24 -13.09
#